data_AF-A0A925FTW7-F1
#
_entry.id   AF-A0A925FTW7-F1
#
_cell.length_a   1.000
_cell.length_b   1.000
_cell.length_c   1.000
_cell.angle_alpha   90.00
_cell.angle_beta   90.00
_cell.angle_gamma   90.00
#
_symmetry.space_group_name_H-M   'P 1'
#
loop_
_entity.id
_entity.type
_entity.pdbx_description
1 polymer ?
#
loop_
_entity_poly.entity_id
_entity_poly.type
_entity_poly.pdbx_seq_one_letter_code
_entity_poly.pdbx_strand_id
1 'polypeptide(L)' 'MSKQVITVDGEDRLVREDTARSFRGVHWAFLSLAAFILIAAILFFGGFLKSATDGTPAKSPATIERESGR' A
#
# COMPACT_ATOMS: atom_id res chain seq x y z
N MET A 1 -11.63 -7.45 36.32
CA MET A 1 -11.68 -8.02 34.96
C MET A 1 -12.72 -7.25 34.16
N SER A 2 -12.30 -6.28 33.34
CA SER A 2 -13.21 -5.47 32.52
C SER A 2 -13.62 -6.29 31.27
N LYS A 3 -14.91 -6.31 30.94
CA LYS A 3 -15.40 -6.86 29.67
C LYS A 3 -15.60 -5.70 28.71
N GLN A 4 -15.16 -5.86 27.47
CA GLN A 4 -15.39 -4.87 26.40
C GLN A 4 -16.33 -5.48 25.36
N VAL A 5 -17.18 -4.64 24.78
CA VAL A 5 -18.05 -5.02 23.69
C VAL A 5 -17.27 -4.86 22.39
N ILE A 6 -17.24 -5.93 21.58
CA ILE A 6 -16.81 -5.88 20.18
C ILE A 6 -17.98 -6.29 19.29
N THR A 7 -18.11 -5.64 18.14
CA THR A 7 -19.10 -6.03 17.12
C THR A 7 -18.42 -6.98 16.14
N VAL A 8 -18.95 -8.19 16.01
CA VAL A 8 -18.46 -9.23 15.09
C VAL A 8 -19.66 -9.72 14.29
N ASP A 9 -19.57 -9.66 12.96
CA ASP A 9 -20.64 -10.10 12.06
C ASP A 9 -22.02 -9.45 12.33
N GLY A 10 -22.02 -8.22 12.85
CA GLY A 10 -23.24 -7.47 13.21
C GLY A 10 -23.81 -7.80 14.59
N GLU A 11 -23.19 -8.70 15.35
CA GLU A 11 -23.57 -9.03 16.72
C GLU A 11 -22.60 -8.41 17.73
N ASP A 12 -23.15 -7.81 18.80
CA ASP A 12 -22.35 -7.32 19.91
C ASP A 12 -22.00 -8.45 20.87
N ARG A 13 -20.70 -8.74 21.00
CA ARG A 13 -20.18 -9.79 21.87
C ARG A 13 -19.34 -9.18 22.99
N LEU A 14 -19.68 -9.58 24.22
CA LEU A 14 -18.92 -9.24 25.43
C LEU A 14 -17.70 -10.16 25.55
N VAL A 15 -16.53 -9.62 25.23
CA VAL A 15 -15.26 -10.35 25.30
C VAL A 15 -14.36 -9.77 26.38
N ARG A 16 -13.32 -10.54 26.73
CA ARG A 16 -12.25 -10.05 27.59
C ARG A 16 -11.46 -8.95 26.89
N GLU A 17 -10.88 -8.06 27.69
CA GLU A 17 -10.07 -6.94 27.21
C GLU A 17 -8.91 -7.38 26.30
N ASP A 18 -8.25 -8.50 26.59
CA ASP A 18 -7.16 -9.04 25.75
C ASP A 18 -7.64 -9.36 24.33
N THR A 19 -8.83 -9.96 24.21
CA THR A 19 -9.46 -10.30 22.93
C THR A 19 -9.92 -9.05 22.18
N ALA A 20 -10.44 -8.05 22.90
CA ALA A 20 -10.82 -6.78 22.28
C ALA A 20 -9.61 -6.03 21.72
N ARG A 21 -8.48 -6.07 22.43
CA ARG A 21 -7.22 -5.44 22.00
C ARG A 21 -6.64 -6.12 20.77
N SER A 22 -6.62 -7.46 20.73
CA SER A 22 -6.16 -8.19 19.55
C SER A 22 -7.07 -7.95 18.35
N PHE A 23 -8.39 -7.92 18.54
CA PHE A 23 -9.36 -7.63 17.47
C PHE A 23 -9.14 -6.25 16.83
N ARG A 24 -8.90 -5.21 17.63
CA ARG A 24 -8.53 -3.88 17.12
C ARG A 24 -7.18 -3.91 16.40
N GLY A 25 -6.20 -4.63 16.92
CA GLY A 25 -4.87 -4.77 16.29
C GLY A 25 -4.95 -5.38 14.89
N VAL A 26 -5.82 -6.38 14.68
CA VAL A 26 -6.05 -7.01 13.38
C VAL A 26 -6.62 -6.00 12.37
N HIS A 27 -7.56 -5.13 12.79
CA HIS A 27 -8.09 -4.09 11.90
C HIS A 27 -7.01 -3.10 11.45
N TRP A 28 -6.13 -2.68 12.37
CA TRP A 28 -5.00 -1.82 12.03
C TRP A 28 -4.00 -2.50 11.10
N ALA A 29 -3.77 -3.80 11.26
CA ALA A 29 -2.91 -4.57 10.36
C ALA A 29 -3.52 -4.69 8.95
N PHE A 30 -4.83 -4.90 8.84
CA PHE A 30 -5.50 -4.89 7.53
C PHE A 30 -5.47 -3.51 6.88
N LEU A 31 -5.67 -2.45 7.67
CA LEU A 31 -5.60 -1.08 7.18
C LEU A 31 -4.19 -0.73 6.66
N SER A 32 -3.13 -1.12 7.38
CA SER A 32 -1.76 -0.88 6.95
C SER A 32 -1.39 -1.68 5.70
N LEU A 33 -1.85 -2.94 5.60
CA LEU A 33 -1.66 -3.75 4.40
C LEU A 33 -2.38 -3.14 3.19
N ALA A 34 -3.63 -2.72 3.35
CA ALA A 34 -4.40 -2.07 2.29
C ALA A 34 -3.72 -0.77 1.83
N ALA A 35 -3.26 0.07 2.77
CA ALA A 35 -2.53 1.29 2.46
C ALA A 35 -1.23 1.02 1.69
N PHE A 36 -0.46 0.00 2.10
CA PHE A 36 0.77 -0.40 1.40
C PHE A 36 0.49 -0.82 -0.04
N ILE A 37 -0.52 -1.69 -0.26
CA ILE A 37 -0.92 -2.14 -1.60
C ILE A 37 -1.32 -0.94 -2.46
N LEU A 38 -2.05 0.02 -1.90
CA LEU A 38 -2.52 1.19 -2.63
C LEU A 38 -1.35 2.12 -3.03
N ILE A 39 -0.40 2.36 -2.12
CA ILE A 39 0.82 3.11 -2.44
C ILE A 39 1.65 2.40 -3.51
N ALA A 40 1.85 1.08 -3.37
CA ALA A 40 2.59 0.29 -4.35
C ALA A 40 1.93 0.34 -5.73
N ALA A 41 0.60 0.24 -5.80
CA ALA A 41 -0.16 0.39 -7.04
C ALA A 41 0.02 1.80 -7.63
N ILE A 42 -0.09 2.87 -6.83
CA ILE A 42 0.11 4.24 -7.30
C ILE A 42 1.51 4.44 -7.86
N LEU A 43 2.56 3.92 -7.20
CA LEU A 43 3.93 4.04 -7.68
C LEU A 43 4.15 3.24 -8.95
N PHE A 44 3.65 2.00 -8.99
CA PHE A 44 3.75 1.13 -10.16
C PHE A 44 3.04 1.75 -11.37
N PHE A 45 1.76 2.07 -11.24
CA PHE A 45 0.97 2.65 -12.32
C PHE A 45 1.39 4.09 -12.62
N GLY A 46 1.76 4.90 -11.63
CA GLY A 46 2.23 6.26 -11.85
C GLY A 46 3.56 6.31 -12.60
N GLY A 47 4.51 5.45 -12.24
CA GLY A 47 5.77 5.31 -12.97
C GLY A 47 5.58 4.72 -14.37
N PHE A 48 4.73 3.69 -14.49
CA PHE A 48 4.39 3.07 -15.77
C PHE A 48 3.65 4.02 -16.70
N LEU A 49 2.62 4.71 -16.22
CA LEU A 49 1.87 5.72 -16.98
C LEU A 49 2.78 6.85 -17.42
N LYS A 50 3.61 7.39 -16.51
CA LYS A 50 4.58 8.41 -16.86
C LYS A 50 5.55 7.94 -17.95
N SER A 51 6.09 6.73 -17.83
CA SER A 51 6.97 6.15 -18.85
C SER A 51 6.26 5.88 -20.18
N ALA A 52 4.96 5.62 -20.16
CA ALA A 52 4.16 5.37 -21.36
C ALA A 52 3.70 6.67 -22.04
N THR A 53 3.47 7.74 -21.28
CA THR A 53 3.07 9.06 -21.80
C THR A 53 4.25 9.95 -22.17
N ASP A 54 5.39 9.79 -21.51
CA ASP A 54 6.64 10.43 -21.91
C ASP A 54 7.14 9.70 -23.17
N GLY A 55 6.70 10.16 -24.34
CA GLY A 55 7.10 9.67 -25.66
C GLY A 55 8.59 9.89 -26.00
N THR A 56 9.46 9.91 -24.99
CA THR A 56 10.91 9.92 -25.16
C THR A 56 11.31 8.52 -25.63
N PRO A 57 11.71 8.33 -26.89
CA PRO A 57 12.24 7.05 -27.31
C PRO A 57 13.43 6.73 -26.39
N ALA A 58 13.45 5.51 -25.84
CA ALA A 58 14.56 5.04 -25.03
C ALA A 58 15.86 5.42 -25.74
N LYS A 59 16.66 6.32 -25.15
CA LYS A 59 17.89 6.81 -25.78
C LYS A 59 18.75 5.60 -26.09
N SER A 60 18.94 5.32 -27.38
CA SER A 60 19.86 4.30 -27.85
C SER A 60 21.24 4.53 -27.20
N PRO A 61 21.96 3.46 -26.81
CA PRO A 61 23.30 3.58 -26.23
C PRO A 61 24.24 4.49 -27.04
N ALA A 62 24.08 4.48 -28.37
CA ALA A 62 24.84 5.30 -29.31
C ALA A 62 24.59 6.83 -29.14
N THR A 63 23.43 7.23 -28.64
CA THR A 63 23.09 8.63 -28.38
C THR A 63 23.71 9.12 -27.07
N ILE A 64 23.80 8.24 -26.06
CA ILE A 64 24.35 8.57 -24.74
C ILE A 64 25.88 8.74 -24.81
N GLU A 65 26.59 7.89 -25.56
CA GLU A 65 28.04 8.05 -25.80
C GLU A 65 28.38 9.36 -26.53
N ARG A 66 27.52 9.81 -27.44
CA ARG A 66 27.72 11.07 -28.18
C ARG A 66 27.55 12.32 -27.32
N GLU A 67 26.73 12.24 -26.28
CA GLU A 67 26.42 13.34 -25.36
C GLU A 67 27.41 13.39 -24.19
N SER A 68 27.94 12.23 -23.76
CA SER A 68 28.99 12.14 -22.73
C SER A 68 30.40 12.39 -23.24
N GLY A 69 30.64 12.28 -24.55
CA GLY A 69 31.94 12.50 -25.19
C GLY A 69 32.18 13.92 -25.67
N ARG A 70 31.34 14.89 -25.26
CA ARG A 70 31.40 16.30 -25.66
C ARG A 70 31.60 17.20 -24.45
#